data_AF-A0A7W1KNB4-F1
#
_entry.id   AF-A0A7W1KNB4-F1
#
_cell.length_a   1.000
_cell.length_b   1.000
_cell.length_c   1.000
_cell.angle_alpha   90.00
_cell.angle_beta   90.00
_cell.angle_gamma   90.00
#
_symmetry.space_group_name_H-M   'P 1'
#
loop_
_entity.id
_entity.type
_entity.pdbx_description
1 polymer ?
#
loop_
_entity_poly.entity_id
_entity_poly.type
_entity_poly.pdbx_seq_one_letter_code
_entity_poly.pdbx_strand_id
1 'polypeptide(L)'
;EARAIAEQLGAGILLLGTVVEAGGQLQISATLYGVAGEVRSRVQSPSHTETELFHVVDEIARELLGALSSGPAMRSARLALRMTGSLDALKNYLQGERCIRVGRYFDAMEPLHRAVQADPEFALAYHHLAAAAAGCALPDVAREIIQRGYAHRHRLAEHDRLLLDAQRAWLDGEVSNAESLYNAITASYPDDVEAWFHLGDMLFHCNPLRGRSAVESRGAFERVLYYEPDHIASLVHLARVAAIEGRRKEALQLSLRVRRLSPEGDQSLAQDAFAAFTTGDEEAIDKVLDALRRARAVTVGVAFSDVALYAGNLEGAERIARTLLEVARSAELRALCHVSLAHLAVSQGRWAAGAQEAMEAERLDLTQGIEARALFAALPFLPVEPEELANLRHQLRCWNPLETSPSAFPGLAVHNGLHSAIRSFLLGLLATRAGDLAEAREALDQLSTAPASVAGIALRKGLAAALVRAEDGALAALTVLGVPTTELWFQTTVVSPFLSLAHERFLRAELLYETGRYAEALGWYGSIAERSPFELVYAAPAQLRRAEIFARLGDHEAEKAAYQQALTHWRDLPLHLTASASPSLP
;
A
#
# COMPACT_ATOMS: atom_id res chain seq x y z
N GLU A 1 -20.76 45.93 -4.53
CA GLU A 1 -19.52 45.65 -5.27
C GLU A 1 -18.83 44.38 -4.79
N ALA A 2 -18.32 44.30 -3.56
CA ALA A 2 -17.62 43.12 -3.02
C ALA A 2 -18.40 41.78 -3.11
N ARG A 3 -19.73 41.82 -2.96
CA ARG A 3 -20.60 40.64 -3.16
C ARG A 3 -20.63 40.15 -4.61
N ALA A 4 -20.72 41.05 -5.58
CA ALA A 4 -20.74 40.68 -6.99
C ALA A 4 -19.39 40.06 -7.42
N ILE A 5 -18.28 40.56 -6.87
CA ILE A 5 -16.94 39.98 -7.06
C ILE A 5 -16.87 38.58 -6.44
N ALA A 6 -17.39 38.39 -5.22
CA ALA A 6 -17.40 37.08 -4.56
C ALA A 6 -18.22 36.04 -5.35
N GLU A 7 -19.40 36.43 -5.87
CA GLU A 7 -20.24 35.57 -6.72
C GLU A 7 -19.53 35.20 -8.03
N GLN A 8 -18.84 36.14 -8.68
CA GLN A 8 -18.08 35.90 -9.91
C GLN A 8 -16.89 34.96 -9.71
N LEU A 9 -16.25 34.98 -8.53
CA LEU A 9 -15.14 34.12 -8.16
C LEU A 9 -15.57 32.76 -7.58
N GLY A 10 -16.88 32.53 -7.42
CA GLY A 10 -17.40 31.30 -6.78
C GLY A 10 -17.04 31.20 -5.29
N ALA A 11 -16.76 32.32 -4.63
CA ALA A 11 -16.35 32.33 -3.22
C ALA A 11 -17.54 32.10 -2.29
N GLY A 12 -17.43 31.12 -1.39
CA GLY A 12 -18.47 30.79 -0.41
C GLY A 12 -18.56 31.76 0.77
N ILE A 13 -17.56 32.64 0.94
CA ILE A 13 -17.39 33.53 2.10
C ILE A 13 -16.67 34.79 1.62
N LEU A 14 -17.07 35.96 2.14
CA LEU A 14 -16.45 37.25 1.89
C LEU A 14 -15.92 37.84 3.21
N LEU A 15 -14.68 38.32 3.22
CA LEU A 15 -14.09 39.04 4.36
C LEU A 15 -13.93 40.52 4.00
N LEU A 16 -14.52 41.42 4.80
CA LEU A 16 -14.30 42.86 4.68
C LEU A 16 -13.65 43.37 5.96
N GLY A 17 -12.63 44.21 5.82
CA GLY A 17 -11.93 44.81 6.95
C GLY A 17 -11.82 46.32 6.84
N THR A 18 -11.65 46.99 7.97
CA THR A 18 -11.29 48.40 8.06
C THR A 18 -10.16 48.59 9.06
N VAL A 19 -9.25 49.51 8.76
CA VAL A 19 -8.17 49.94 9.65
C VAL A 19 -8.36 51.43 9.88
N VAL A 20 -8.44 51.85 11.13
CA VAL A 20 -8.61 53.25 11.52
C VAL A 20 -7.47 53.62 12.45
N GLU A 21 -6.77 54.72 12.15
CA GLU A 21 -5.71 55.26 12.98
C GLU A 21 -6.19 56.55 13.67
N ALA A 22 -6.02 56.63 14.99
CA ALA A 22 -6.30 57.83 15.77
C ALA A 22 -5.29 57.98 16.92
N GLY A 23 -4.52 59.07 16.93
CA GLY A 23 -3.61 59.39 18.03
C GLY A 23 -2.46 58.39 18.23
N GLY A 24 -1.92 57.82 17.15
CA GLY A 24 -0.87 56.79 17.20
C GLY A 24 -1.37 55.41 17.64
N GLN A 25 -2.68 55.22 17.65
CA GLN A 25 -3.35 53.97 17.97
C GLN A 25 -4.13 53.47 16.74
N LEU A 26 -3.98 52.20 16.42
CA LEU A 26 -4.65 51.50 15.32
C LEU A 26 -5.80 50.66 15.89
N GLN A 27 -6.95 50.73 15.23
CA GLN A 27 -8.07 49.85 15.45
C GLN A 27 -8.41 49.12 14.15
N ILE A 28 -8.48 47.79 14.23
CA ILE A 28 -8.79 46.93 13.10
C ILE A 28 -10.14 46.27 13.37
N SER A 29 -11.02 46.31 12.39
CA SER A 29 -12.24 45.50 12.42
C SER A 29 -12.35 44.66 11.16
N ALA A 30 -12.86 43.44 11.30
CA ALA A 30 -13.04 42.51 10.21
C ALA A 30 -14.42 41.83 10.36
N THR A 31 -15.19 41.81 9.28
CA THR A 31 -16.51 41.18 9.23
C THR A 31 -16.52 40.12 8.14
N LEU A 32 -16.87 38.91 8.54
CA LEU A 32 -17.05 37.75 7.68
C LEU A 32 -18.52 37.67 7.24
N TYR A 33 -18.77 37.61 5.95
CA TYR A 33 -20.08 37.48 5.33
C TYR A 33 -20.20 36.13 4.61
N GLY A 34 -21.37 35.51 4.67
CA GLY A 34 -21.70 34.39 3.79
C GLY A 34 -22.27 34.84 2.45
N VAL A 35 -22.54 33.86 1.58
CA VAL A 35 -23.00 34.09 0.19
C VAL A 35 -24.34 34.83 0.12
N ALA A 36 -25.23 34.66 1.11
CA ALA A 36 -26.51 35.37 1.14
C ALA A 36 -26.36 36.82 1.66
N GLY A 37 -25.15 37.21 2.08
CA GLY A 37 -24.85 38.51 2.70
C GLY A 37 -25.06 38.52 4.20
N GLU A 38 -25.30 37.36 4.82
CA GLU A 38 -25.42 37.24 6.27
C GLU A 38 -24.08 37.43 6.97
N VAL A 39 -24.04 38.22 8.05
CA VAL A 39 -22.83 38.35 8.87
C VAL A 39 -22.63 37.06 9.66
N ARG A 40 -21.52 36.37 9.40
CA ARG A 40 -21.12 35.13 10.08
C ARG A 40 -20.27 35.38 11.31
N SER A 41 -19.40 36.38 11.24
CA SER A 41 -18.56 36.79 12.37
C SER A 41 -18.18 38.25 12.21
N ARG A 42 -17.99 38.93 13.34
CA ARG A 42 -17.40 40.26 13.39
C ARG A 42 -16.39 40.27 14.51
N VAL A 43 -15.18 40.66 14.17
CA VAL A 43 -14.06 40.80 15.09
C VAL A 43 -13.62 42.26 15.07
N GLN A 44 -13.35 42.82 16.23
CA GLN A 44 -12.85 44.18 16.38
C GLN A 44 -11.76 44.17 17.44
N SER A 45 -10.58 44.63 17.09
CA SER A 45 -9.49 44.75 18.04
C SER A 45 -9.72 45.94 18.98
N PRO A 46 -9.19 45.87 20.21
CA PRO A 46 -8.82 47.06 20.97
C PRO A 46 -7.89 48.00 20.17
N SER A 47 -7.70 49.21 20.68
CA SER A 47 -6.70 50.15 20.15
C SER A 47 -5.30 49.69 20.52
N HIS A 48 -4.40 49.62 19.54
CA HIS A 48 -3.01 49.14 19.72
C HIS A 48 -2.01 50.08 19.06
N THR A 49 -0.74 49.96 19.43
CA THR A 49 0.34 50.69 18.77
C THR A 49 0.77 50.02 17.46
N GLU A 50 1.43 50.76 16.56
CA GLU A 50 1.93 50.22 15.28
C GLU A 50 2.90 49.03 15.47
N THR A 51 3.64 49.00 16.59
CA THR A 51 4.55 47.90 16.94
C THR A 51 3.83 46.58 17.26
N GLU A 52 2.54 46.61 17.58
CA GLU A 52 1.72 45.44 17.91
C GLU A 52 0.84 44.98 16.74
N LEU A 53 0.92 45.68 15.60
CA LEU A 53 0.04 45.47 14.44
C LEU A 53 -0.04 44.00 14.00
N PHE A 54 1.10 43.31 13.90
CA PHE A 54 1.13 41.91 13.48
C PHE A 54 0.48 40.97 14.50
N HIS A 55 0.65 41.25 15.80
CA HIS A 55 -0.01 40.47 16.86
C HIS A 55 -1.53 40.62 16.80
N VAL A 56 -2.02 41.85 16.57
CA VAL A 56 -3.45 42.13 16.44
C VAL A 56 -4.04 41.46 15.19
N VAL A 57 -3.32 41.52 14.07
CA VAL A 57 -3.73 40.80 12.85
C VAL A 57 -3.81 39.30 13.12
N ASP A 58 -2.87 38.75 13.89
CA ASP A 58 -2.86 37.33 14.24
C ASP A 58 -4.07 36.95 15.12
N GLU A 59 -4.39 37.74 16.14
CA GLU A 59 -5.57 37.51 16.98
C GLU A 59 -6.87 37.54 16.15
N ILE A 60 -7.02 38.57 15.30
CA ILE A 60 -8.19 38.70 14.42
C ILE A 60 -8.30 37.49 13.48
N ALA A 61 -7.18 37.09 12.88
CA ALA A 61 -7.16 35.94 11.99
C ALA A 61 -7.59 34.65 12.72
N ARG A 62 -7.13 34.42 13.95
CA ARG A 62 -7.55 33.26 14.75
C ARG A 62 -9.03 33.29 15.08
N GLU A 63 -9.55 34.43 15.54
CA GLU A 63 -10.97 34.56 15.87
C GLU A 63 -11.87 34.33 14.65
N LEU A 64 -11.49 34.90 13.50
CA LEU A 64 -12.20 34.67 12.24
C LEU A 64 -12.16 33.20 11.81
N LEU A 65 -10.99 32.56 11.89
CA LEU A 65 -10.83 31.13 11.58
C LEU A 65 -11.66 30.24 12.51
N GLY A 66 -11.71 30.57 13.81
CA GLY A 66 -12.54 29.86 14.80
C GLY A 66 -14.04 29.99 14.54
N ALA A 67 -14.48 31.13 13.99
CA ALA A 67 -15.88 31.42 13.69
C ALA A 67 -16.39 30.83 12.37
N LEU A 68 -15.49 30.39 11.48
CA LEU A 68 -15.87 29.69 10.25
C LEU A 68 -16.60 28.39 10.59
N SER A 69 -17.92 28.39 10.42
CA SER A 69 -18.77 27.22 10.60
C SER A 69 -19.16 26.63 9.26
N SER A 70 -18.84 25.34 9.09
CA SER A 70 -19.53 24.29 8.31
C SER A 70 -18.55 23.39 7.56
N GLY A 71 -18.76 22.07 7.66
CA GLY A 71 -18.05 21.04 6.89
C GLY A 71 -16.88 20.38 7.63
N PRO A 72 -16.54 19.12 7.28
CA PRO A 72 -15.39 18.38 7.84
C PRO A 72 -14.05 19.13 7.77
N ALA A 73 -13.75 19.78 6.65
CA ALA A 73 -12.52 20.57 6.47
C ALA A 73 -12.34 21.69 7.49
N MET A 74 -13.43 22.32 7.87
CA MET A 74 -13.40 23.38 8.86
C MET A 74 -13.38 22.85 10.30
N ARG A 75 -13.60 21.54 10.51
CA ARG A 75 -13.34 20.89 11.81
C ARG A 75 -11.84 20.69 12.02
N SER A 76 -11.12 20.15 11.03
CA SER A 76 -9.66 19.97 11.08
C SER A 76 -8.92 21.30 11.28
N ALA A 77 -9.31 22.35 10.55
CA ALA A 77 -8.73 23.68 10.72
C ALA A 77 -8.96 24.28 12.13
N ARG A 78 -10.12 24.05 12.74
CA ARG A 78 -10.42 24.51 14.12
C ARG A 78 -9.66 23.72 15.18
N LEU A 79 -9.46 22.43 14.95
CA LEU A 79 -8.63 21.60 15.81
C LEU A 79 -7.18 22.09 15.77
N ALA A 80 -6.63 22.25 14.56
CA ALA A 80 -5.30 22.80 14.34
C ALA A 80 -5.09 24.17 15.03
N LEU A 81 -6.08 25.07 14.92
CA LEU A 81 -6.06 26.38 15.57
C LEU A 81 -5.93 26.32 17.10
N ARG A 82 -6.42 25.26 17.75
CA ARG A 82 -6.29 25.05 19.21
C ARG A 82 -4.96 24.42 19.60
N MET A 83 -4.28 23.79 18.66
CA MET A 83 -3.08 22.98 18.89
C MET A 83 -1.78 23.72 18.61
N THR A 84 -1.82 24.84 17.89
CA THR A 84 -0.66 25.71 17.67
C THR A 84 -0.95 27.17 18.01
N GLY A 85 0.01 27.80 18.68
CA GLY A 85 0.06 29.24 18.90
C GLY A 85 0.67 30.00 17.72
N SER A 86 1.21 29.32 16.72
CA SER A 86 1.90 29.92 15.57
C SER A 86 0.97 29.96 14.36
N LEU A 87 0.62 31.16 13.89
CA LEU A 87 -0.15 31.29 12.65
C LEU A 87 0.65 30.86 11.42
N ASP A 88 1.98 31.00 11.45
CA ASP A 88 2.83 30.49 10.39
C ASP A 88 2.76 28.95 10.32
N ALA A 89 2.82 28.27 11.48
CA ALA A 89 2.64 26.82 11.53
C ALA A 89 1.26 26.39 11.04
N LEU A 90 0.21 27.09 11.48
CA LEU A 90 -1.17 26.81 11.04
C LEU A 90 -1.35 26.98 9.52
N LYS A 91 -0.84 28.07 8.94
CA LYS A 91 -0.91 28.34 7.50
C LYS A 91 -0.23 27.23 6.69
N ASN A 92 0.97 26.84 7.11
CA ASN A 92 1.73 25.78 6.46
C ASN A 92 1.02 24.42 6.60
N TYR A 93 0.44 24.12 7.77
CA TYR A 93 -0.37 22.91 7.97
C TYR A 93 -1.58 22.85 7.03
N LEU A 94 -2.37 23.93 6.94
CA LEU A 94 -3.55 23.99 6.06
C LEU A 94 -3.18 23.87 4.58
N GLN A 95 -2.02 24.39 4.18
CA GLN A 95 -1.50 24.19 2.82
C GLN A 95 -1.18 22.72 2.56
N GLY A 96 -0.54 22.04 3.50
CA GLY A 96 -0.28 20.60 3.43
C GLY A 96 -1.55 19.76 3.39
N GLU A 97 -2.52 20.09 4.25
CA GLU A 97 -3.84 19.42 4.28
C GLU A 97 -4.56 19.56 2.94
N ARG A 98 -4.51 20.73 2.30
CA ARG A 98 -5.07 20.95 0.97
C ARG A 98 -4.43 20.02 -0.07
N CYS A 99 -3.11 19.84 -0.02
CA CYS A 99 -2.40 18.92 -0.91
C CYS A 99 -2.83 17.46 -0.67
N ILE A 100 -2.92 17.02 0.59
CA ILE A 100 -3.39 15.66 0.94
C ILE A 100 -4.82 15.42 0.44
N ARG A 101 -5.74 16.38 0.63
CA ARG A 101 -7.15 16.28 0.20
C ARG A 101 -7.30 16.00 -1.29
N VAL A 102 -6.40 16.53 -2.12
CA VAL A 102 -6.39 16.29 -3.57
C VAL A 102 -5.40 15.20 -3.98
N GLY A 103 -4.90 14.39 -3.04
CA GLY A 103 -4.02 13.25 -3.32
C GLY A 103 -2.62 13.63 -3.81
N ARG A 104 -2.12 14.82 -3.47
CA ARG A 104 -0.76 15.30 -3.77
C ARG A 104 0.11 15.20 -2.51
N TYR A 105 0.45 13.98 -2.12
CA TYR A 105 1.23 13.68 -0.91
C TYR A 105 2.66 14.20 -1.02
N PHE A 106 3.29 14.08 -2.19
CA PHE A 106 4.66 14.61 -2.38
C PHE A 106 4.71 16.13 -2.15
N ASP A 107 3.71 16.87 -2.63
CA ASP A 107 3.63 18.32 -2.45
C ASP A 107 3.16 18.74 -1.05
N ALA A 108 2.60 17.82 -0.28
CA ALA A 108 2.19 18.07 1.11
C ALA A 108 3.39 18.04 2.07
N MET A 109 4.46 17.30 1.75
CA MET A 109 5.58 17.09 2.68
C MET A 109 6.28 18.40 3.07
N GLU A 110 6.60 19.26 2.10
CA GLU A 110 7.32 20.52 2.35
C GLU A 110 6.53 21.50 3.25
N PRO A 111 5.26 21.85 2.95
CA PRO A 111 4.51 22.73 3.83
C PRO A 111 4.28 22.11 5.23
N LEU A 112 4.03 20.81 5.33
CA LEU A 112 3.91 20.16 6.65
C LEU A 112 5.24 20.16 7.43
N HIS A 113 6.37 20.02 6.72
CA HIS A 113 7.69 20.16 7.33
C HIS A 113 7.92 21.58 7.87
N ARG A 114 7.53 22.62 7.13
CA ARG A 114 7.58 24.00 7.62
C ARG A 114 6.67 24.24 8.82
N ALA A 115 5.51 23.58 8.87
CA ALA A 115 4.62 23.67 10.02
C ALA A 115 5.30 23.16 11.30
N VAL A 116 5.96 22.00 11.25
CA VAL A 116 6.69 21.47 12.43
C VAL A 116 7.98 22.24 12.74
N GLN A 117 8.56 22.96 11.78
CA GLN A 117 9.68 23.87 12.05
C GLN A 117 9.21 25.15 12.75
N ALA A 118 8.07 25.71 12.32
CA ALA A 118 7.50 26.93 12.89
C ALA A 118 6.88 26.70 14.28
N ASP A 119 6.38 25.49 14.54
CA ASP A 119 5.94 25.05 15.88
C ASP A 119 6.32 23.57 16.10
N PRO A 120 7.49 23.31 16.73
CA PRO A 120 7.95 21.96 17.03
C PRO A 120 7.03 21.16 17.97
N GLU A 121 6.09 21.80 18.65
CA GLU A 121 5.16 21.15 19.58
C GLU A 121 3.81 20.81 18.92
N PHE A 122 3.63 21.18 17.65
CA PHE A 122 2.39 20.98 16.90
C PHE A 122 2.21 19.53 16.44
N ALA A 123 1.81 18.65 17.36
CA ALA A 123 1.69 17.21 17.14
C ALA A 123 0.82 16.79 15.93
N LEU A 124 -0.25 17.54 15.61
CA LEU A 124 -1.10 17.24 14.44
C LEU A 124 -0.35 17.44 13.10
N ALA A 125 0.59 18.38 13.03
CA ALA A 125 1.43 18.55 11.85
C ALA A 125 2.37 17.36 11.65
N TYR A 126 2.91 16.78 12.73
CA TYR A 126 3.67 15.52 12.65
C TYR A 126 2.83 14.35 12.15
N HIS A 127 1.61 14.21 12.66
CA HIS A 127 0.66 13.17 12.23
C HIS A 127 0.38 13.21 10.72
N HIS A 128 0.06 14.39 10.18
CA HIS A 128 -0.18 14.55 8.74
C HIS A 128 1.11 14.43 7.91
N LEU A 129 2.25 14.89 8.43
CA LEU A 129 3.54 14.75 7.75
C LEU A 129 3.95 13.27 7.64
N ALA A 130 3.73 12.49 8.69
CA ALA A 130 3.94 11.05 8.69
C ALA A 130 3.01 10.35 7.69
N ALA A 131 1.72 10.71 7.66
CA ALA A 131 0.78 10.21 6.67
C ALA A 131 1.20 10.52 5.22
N ALA A 132 1.67 11.75 4.96
CA ALA A 132 2.17 12.14 3.65
C ALA A 132 3.43 11.35 3.26
N ALA A 133 4.38 11.18 4.17
CA ALA A 133 5.58 10.37 3.94
C ALA A 133 5.22 8.89 3.66
N ALA A 134 4.27 8.32 4.40
CA ALA A 134 3.76 6.96 4.16
C ALA A 134 3.11 6.84 2.78
N GLY A 135 2.28 7.80 2.37
CA GLY A 135 1.68 7.88 1.03
C GLY A 135 2.70 8.00 -0.11
N CYS A 136 3.87 8.60 0.15
CA CYS A 136 5.00 8.71 -0.78
C CYS A 136 5.91 7.49 -0.83
N ALA A 137 5.56 6.42 -0.11
CA ALA A 137 6.37 5.22 0.06
C ALA A 137 7.71 5.42 0.79
N LEU A 138 7.69 6.24 1.85
CA LEU A 138 8.84 6.53 2.71
C LEU A 138 8.57 6.11 4.17
N PRO A 139 8.48 4.80 4.47
CA PRO A 139 8.04 4.32 5.79
C PRO A 139 8.99 4.66 6.93
N ASP A 140 10.31 4.57 6.72
CA ASP A 140 11.27 4.87 7.79
C ASP A 140 11.25 6.36 8.15
N VAL A 141 11.07 7.22 7.15
CA VAL A 141 10.85 8.66 7.33
C VAL A 141 9.54 8.89 8.09
N ALA A 142 8.45 8.23 7.70
CA ALA A 142 7.16 8.32 8.40
C ALA A 142 7.26 7.89 9.87
N ARG A 143 7.99 6.81 10.17
CA ARG A 143 8.21 6.31 11.53
C ARG A 143 9.04 7.28 12.38
N GLU A 144 10.07 7.90 11.80
CA GLU A 144 10.85 8.92 12.50
C GLU A 144 10.00 10.16 12.82
N ILE A 145 9.21 10.63 11.85
CA ILE A 145 8.32 11.78 12.02
C ILE A 145 7.28 11.51 13.11
N ILE A 146 6.60 10.37 13.07
CA ILE A 146 5.54 10.07 14.05
C ILE A 146 6.12 9.94 15.46
N GLN A 147 7.33 9.38 15.60
CA GLN A 147 8.00 9.24 16.88
C GLN A 147 8.35 10.60 17.50
N ARG A 148 8.75 11.58 16.67
CA ARG A 148 8.97 12.96 17.12
C ARG A 148 7.68 13.62 17.57
N GLY A 149 6.60 13.49 16.80
CA GLY A 149 5.27 13.99 17.18
C GLY A 149 4.76 13.36 18.49
N TYR A 150 5.06 12.08 18.71
CA TYR A 150 4.68 11.35 19.91
C TYR A 150 5.25 11.92 21.20
N ALA A 151 6.38 12.62 21.16
CA ALA A 151 6.94 13.31 22.34
C ALA A 151 6.00 14.40 22.89
N HIS A 152 5.15 14.98 22.04
CA HIS A 152 4.21 16.05 22.39
C HIS A 152 2.78 15.53 22.66
N ARG A 153 2.59 14.21 22.66
CA ARG A 153 1.30 13.52 22.82
C ARG A 153 0.49 13.95 24.06
N HIS A 154 1.16 14.30 25.16
CA HIS A 154 0.50 14.65 26.42
C HIS A 154 -0.30 15.96 26.35
N ARG A 155 -0.13 16.77 25.30
CA ARG A 155 -0.86 18.02 25.06
C ARG A 155 -2.12 17.82 24.22
N LEU A 156 -2.31 16.61 23.70
CA LEU A 156 -3.46 16.26 22.86
C LEU A 156 -4.70 16.00 23.70
N ALA A 157 -5.87 16.34 23.13
CA ALA A 157 -7.12 15.83 23.64
C ALA A 157 -7.16 14.30 23.49
N GLU A 158 -8.03 13.64 24.26
CA GLU A 158 -8.11 12.18 24.28
C GLU A 158 -8.28 11.56 22.89
N HIS A 159 -9.16 12.14 22.07
CA HIS A 159 -9.39 11.74 20.68
C HIS A 159 -8.11 11.76 19.84
N ASP A 160 -7.43 12.90 19.75
CA ASP A 160 -6.26 13.07 18.88
C ASP A 160 -5.08 12.24 19.38
N ARG A 161 -5.01 12.04 20.70
CA ARG A 161 -4.07 11.12 21.32
C ARG A 161 -4.27 9.69 20.84
N LEU A 162 -5.53 9.22 20.75
CA LEU A 162 -5.85 7.88 20.25
C LEU A 162 -5.53 7.74 18.75
N LEU A 163 -5.81 8.76 17.93
CA LEU A 163 -5.44 8.76 16.51
C LEU A 163 -3.93 8.63 16.32
N LEU A 164 -3.15 9.40 17.09
CA LEU A 164 -1.69 9.34 17.07
C LEU A 164 -1.16 7.97 17.51
N ASP A 165 -1.77 7.37 18.55
CA ASP A 165 -1.42 6.02 19.01
C ASP A 165 -1.68 4.98 17.93
N ALA A 166 -2.85 5.04 17.29
CA ALA A 166 -3.25 4.09 16.27
C ALA A 166 -2.33 4.17 15.04
N GLN A 167 -2.02 5.39 14.59
CA GLN A 167 -1.12 5.59 13.45
C GLN A 167 0.30 5.12 13.76
N ARG A 168 0.82 5.44 14.96
CA ARG A 168 2.13 4.94 15.38
C ARG A 168 2.16 3.42 15.44
N ALA A 169 1.18 2.79 16.09
CA ALA A 169 1.08 1.33 16.18
C ALA A 169 1.07 0.71 14.77
N TRP A 170 0.35 1.31 13.82
CA TRP A 170 0.35 0.85 12.43
C TRP A 170 1.71 0.99 11.74
N LEU A 171 2.39 2.14 11.88
CA LEU A 171 3.72 2.39 11.29
C LEU A 171 4.84 1.53 11.92
N ASP A 172 4.67 1.13 13.19
CA ASP A 172 5.53 0.20 13.91
C ASP A 172 5.21 -1.27 13.57
N GLY A 173 4.13 -1.53 12.81
CA GLY A 173 3.72 -2.87 12.39
C GLY A 173 2.89 -3.64 13.42
N GLU A 174 2.44 -2.99 14.49
CA GLU A 174 1.56 -3.54 15.52
C GLU A 174 0.09 -3.59 15.04
N VAL A 175 -0.17 -4.26 13.92
CA VAL A 175 -1.46 -4.22 13.20
C VAL A 175 -2.66 -4.54 14.10
N SER A 176 -2.56 -5.54 14.98
CA SER A 176 -3.65 -5.90 15.90
C SER A 176 -3.96 -4.80 16.93
N ASN A 177 -2.93 -4.09 17.39
CA ASN A 177 -3.07 -2.96 18.30
C ASN A 177 -3.71 -1.77 17.57
N ALA A 178 -3.19 -1.44 16.38
CA ALA A 178 -3.74 -0.39 15.53
C ALA A 178 -5.23 -0.64 15.18
N GLU A 179 -5.59 -1.87 14.78
CA GLU A 179 -6.99 -2.24 14.51
C GLU A 179 -7.88 -2.05 15.73
N SER A 180 -7.39 -2.44 16.91
CA SER A 180 -8.14 -2.28 18.17
C SER A 180 -8.37 -0.80 18.49
N LEU A 181 -7.35 0.05 18.32
CA LEU A 181 -7.42 1.49 18.56
C LEU A 181 -8.38 2.17 17.56
N TYR A 182 -8.25 1.90 16.26
CA TYR A 182 -9.14 2.47 15.25
C TYR A 182 -10.61 2.02 15.44
N ASN A 183 -10.85 0.77 15.82
CA ASN A 183 -12.20 0.31 16.18
C ASN A 183 -12.75 1.05 17.41
N ALA A 184 -11.92 1.30 18.43
CA ALA A 184 -12.34 2.06 19.61
C ALA A 184 -12.69 3.53 19.27
N ILE A 185 -11.90 4.17 18.41
CA ILE A 185 -12.15 5.53 17.93
C ILE A 185 -13.46 5.57 17.14
N THR A 186 -13.62 4.71 16.13
CA THR A 186 -14.82 4.69 15.28
C THR A 186 -16.10 4.29 16.00
N ALA A 187 -16.00 3.53 17.11
CA ALA A 187 -17.13 3.27 18.00
C ALA A 187 -17.53 4.48 18.84
N SER A 188 -16.55 5.28 19.28
CA SER A 188 -16.77 6.46 20.16
C SER A 188 -17.08 7.73 19.37
N TYR A 189 -16.52 7.85 18.17
CA TYR A 189 -16.60 8.98 17.25
C TYR A 189 -17.01 8.46 15.85
N PRO A 190 -18.29 8.09 15.64
CA PRO A 190 -18.71 7.45 14.40
C PRO A 190 -18.60 8.31 13.13
N ASP A 191 -18.38 9.61 13.29
CA ASP A 191 -18.17 10.61 12.23
C ASP A 191 -16.70 11.04 12.04
N ASP A 192 -15.76 10.35 12.70
CA ASP A 192 -14.33 10.52 12.47
C ASP A 192 -13.90 9.88 11.14
N VAL A 193 -13.79 10.72 10.12
CA VAL A 193 -13.38 10.35 8.77
C VAL A 193 -11.96 9.80 8.73
N GLU A 194 -11.06 10.33 9.55
CA GLU A 194 -9.66 9.97 9.54
C GLU A 194 -9.45 8.57 10.14
N ALA A 195 -10.13 8.28 11.26
CA ALA A 195 -10.12 6.93 11.84
C ALA A 195 -10.72 5.89 10.89
N TRP A 196 -11.84 6.20 10.22
CA TRP A 196 -12.43 5.29 9.23
C TRP A 196 -11.50 5.07 8.03
N PHE A 197 -10.84 6.12 7.54
CA PHE A 197 -9.89 5.99 6.43
C PHE A 197 -8.71 5.09 6.81
N HIS A 198 -8.06 5.36 7.93
CA HIS A 198 -6.90 4.56 8.36
C HIS A 198 -7.26 3.14 8.74
N LEU A 199 -8.44 2.90 9.32
CA LEU A 199 -8.96 1.54 9.51
C LEU A 199 -9.09 0.81 8.16
N GLY A 200 -9.70 1.44 7.17
CA GLY A 200 -9.83 0.88 5.82
C GLY A 200 -8.48 0.61 5.17
N ASP A 201 -7.55 1.56 5.24
CA ASP A 201 -6.22 1.48 4.64
C ASP A 201 -5.40 0.32 5.24
N MET A 202 -5.38 0.24 6.57
CA MET A 202 -4.77 -0.86 7.29
C MET A 202 -5.43 -2.21 6.97
N LEU A 203 -6.77 -2.29 6.95
CA LEU A 203 -7.46 -3.55 6.60
C LEU A 203 -7.14 -3.99 5.17
N PHE A 204 -7.20 -3.08 4.19
CA PHE A 204 -6.89 -3.35 2.80
C PHE A 204 -5.46 -3.91 2.66
N HIS A 205 -4.52 -3.31 3.37
CA HIS A 205 -3.12 -3.67 3.27
C HIS A 205 -2.67 -4.85 4.16
N CYS A 206 -3.33 -5.13 5.28
CA CYS A 206 -2.85 -6.14 6.23
C CYS A 206 -3.75 -7.38 6.32
N ASN A 207 -5.01 -7.33 5.86
CA ASN A 207 -5.88 -8.52 5.85
C ASN A 207 -5.31 -9.70 5.06
N PRO A 208 -4.76 -9.51 3.85
CA PRO A 208 -4.20 -10.62 3.10
C PRO A 208 -3.08 -11.36 3.82
N LEU A 209 -2.34 -10.68 4.69
CA LEU A 209 -1.29 -11.28 5.54
C LEU A 209 -1.85 -12.10 6.71
N ARG A 210 -3.17 -12.07 6.92
CA ARG A 210 -3.89 -12.71 8.03
C ARG A 210 -4.93 -13.73 7.56
N GLY A 211 -4.92 -14.08 6.26
CA GLY A 211 -5.88 -15.00 5.66
C GLY A 211 -7.28 -14.41 5.50
N ARG A 212 -7.38 -13.08 5.53
CA ARG A 212 -8.61 -12.31 5.33
C ARG A 212 -8.52 -11.55 4.00
N SER A 213 -9.65 -11.26 3.38
CA SER A 213 -9.65 -10.52 2.12
C SER A 213 -9.49 -9.02 2.38
N ALA A 214 -8.80 -8.34 1.47
CA ALA A 214 -8.74 -6.87 1.43
C ALA A 214 -10.14 -6.25 1.21
N VAL A 215 -11.10 -7.00 0.68
CA VAL A 215 -12.50 -6.56 0.49
C VAL A 215 -13.17 -6.17 1.81
N GLU A 216 -12.75 -6.74 2.93
CA GLU A 216 -13.31 -6.39 4.25
C GLU A 216 -13.05 -4.92 4.64
N SER A 217 -12.13 -4.22 3.97
CA SER A 217 -11.92 -2.78 4.12
C SER A 217 -13.05 -1.91 3.57
N ARG A 218 -13.91 -2.48 2.70
CA ARG A 218 -14.95 -1.74 1.95
C ARG A 218 -15.82 -0.87 2.85
N GLY A 219 -16.33 -1.44 3.94
CA GLY A 219 -17.26 -0.75 4.83
C GLY A 219 -16.64 0.50 5.48
N ALA A 220 -15.35 0.46 5.80
CA ALA A 220 -14.64 1.60 6.36
C ALA A 220 -14.51 2.75 5.33
N PHE A 221 -14.15 2.43 4.08
CA PHE A 221 -14.07 3.44 3.03
C PHE A 221 -15.44 3.98 2.60
N GLU A 222 -16.49 3.16 2.56
CA GLU A 222 -17.86 3.63 2.32
C GLU A 222 -18.33 4.59 3.42
N ARG A 223 -17.92 4.32 4.66
CA ARG A 223 -18.19 5.22 5.79
C ARG A 223 -17.47 6.56 5.65
N VAL A 224 -16.23 6.57 5.14
CA VAL A 224 -15.55 7.82 4.75
C VAL A 224 -16.36 8.58 3.70
N LEU A 225 -16.76 7.92 2.61
CA LEU A 225 -17.51 8.58 1.52
C LEU A 225 -18.90 9.06 1.93
N TYR A 226 -19.49 8.49 2.98
CA TYR A 226 -20.72 8.99 3.57
C TYR A 226 -20.56 10.41 4.13
N TYR A 227 -19.42 10.72 4.75
CA TYR A 227 -19.14 12.05 5.33
C TYR A 227 -18.37 12.98 4.37
N GLU A 228 -17.46 12.43 3.59
CA GLU A 228 -16.65 13.13 2.60
C GLU A 228 -16.75 12.42 1.23
N PRO A 229 -17.78 12.72 0.41
CA PRO A 229 -18.02 12.01 -0.83
C PRO A 229 -16.86 12.05 -1.83
N ASP A 230 -16.03 13.09 -1.78
CA ASP A 230 -14.91 13.34 -2.71
C ASP A 230 -13.55 12.97 -2.10
N HIS A 231 -13.51 12.15 -1.03
CA HIS A 231 -12.27 11.70 -0.42
C HIS A 231 -11.45 10.80 -1.38
N ILE A 232 -10.41 11.38 -1.99
CA ILE A 232 -9.64 10.78 -3.09
C ILE A 232 -9.06 9.42 -2.71
N ALA A 233 -8.42 9.32 -1.55
CA ALA A 233 -7.75 8.10 -1.13
C ALA A 233 -8.73 6.93 -0.94
N SER A 234 -9.93 7.20 -0.41
CA SER A 234 -10.98 6.18 -0.26
C SER A 234 -11.58 5.77 -1.61
N LEU A 235 -11.72 6.71 -2.55
CA LEU A 235 -12.16 6.39 -3.91
C LEU A 235 -11.16 5.49 -4.64
N VAL A 236 -9.85 5.75 -4.49
CA VAL A 236 -8.79 4.87 -5.04
C VAL A 236 -8.89 3.47 -4.46
N HIS A 237 -9.01 3.34 -3.14
CA HIS A 237 -9.12 2.02 -2.50
C HIS A 237 -10.42 1.30 -2.85
N LEU A 238 -11.55 1.99 -2.91
CA LEU A 238 -12.82 1.40 -3.33
C LEU A 238 -12.78 0.95 -4.80
N ALA A 239 -12.05 1.64 -5.68
CA ALA A 239 -11.84 1.17 -7.04
C ALA A 239 -11.10 -0.18 -7.06
N ARG A 240 -10.04 -0.31 -6.26
CA ARG A 240 -9.26 -1.56 -6.10
C ARG A 240 -10.09 -2.68 -5.46
N VAL A 241 -10.83 -2.36 -4.39
CA VAL A 241 -11.75 -3.32 -3.73
C VAL A 241 -12.83 -3.80 -4.69
N ALA A 242 -13.48 -2.88 -5.42
CA ALA A 242 -14.47 -3.24 -6.43
C ALA A 242 -13.87 -4.14 -7.53
N ALA A 243 -12.61 -3.92 -7.91
CA ALA A 243 -11.91 -4.78 -8.86
C ALA A 243 -11.66 -6.19 -8.29
N ILE A 244 -11.21 -6.32 -7.04
CA ILE A 244 -11.06 -7.61 -6.34
C ILE A 244 -12.40 -8.36 -6.26
N GLU A 245 -13.49 -7.65 -5.99
CA GLU A 245 -14.87 -8.20 -6.00
C GLU A 245 -15.39 -8.56 -7.40
N GLY A 246 -14.62 -8.31 -8.47
CA GLY A 246 -15.05 -8.53 -9.85
C GLY A 246 -16.05 -7.49 -10.38
N ARG A 247 -16.33 -6.41 -9.64
CA ARG A 247 -17.24 -5.32 -9.99
C ARG A 247 -16.56 -4.30 -10.92
N ARG A 248 -16.14 -4.77 -12.09
CA ARG A 248 -15.33 -4.00 -13.07
C ARG A 248 -15.94 -2.64 -13.45
N LYS A 249 -17.26 -2.56 -13.61
CA LYS A 249 -17.96 -1.30 -13.94
C LYS A 249 -17.85 -0.28 -12.82
N GLU A 250 -18.03 -0.71 -11.57
CA GLU A 250 -17.92 0.14 -10.39
C GLU A 250 -16.47 0.63 -10.23
N ALA A 251 -15.50 -0.27 -10.36
CA ALA A 251 -14.07 0.05 -10.30
C ALA A 251 -13.69 1.13 -11.33
N LEU A 252 -14.14 0.99 -12.58
CA LEU A 252 -13.90 1.98 -13.63
C LEU A 252 -14.57 3.33 -13.32
N GLN A 253 -15.81 3.34 -12.83
CA GLN A 253 -16.52 4.57 -12.46
C GLN A 253 -15.81 5.34 -11.34
N LEU A 254 -15.34 4.63 -10.32
CA LEU A 254 -14.58 5.20 -9.21
C LEU A 254 -13.23 5.75 -9.69
N SER A 255 -12.51 5.00 -10.52
CA SER A 255 -11.23 5.44 -11.10
C SER A 255 -11.38 6.72 -11.94
N LEU A 256 -12.38 6.78 -12.82
CA LEU A 256 -12.69 7.98 -13.60
C LEU A 256 -13.12 9.16 -12.71
N ARG A 257 -13.76 8.90 -11.57
CA ARG A 257 -14.10 9.94 -10.60
C ARG A 257 -12.86 10.50 -9.90
N VAL A 258 -11.92 9.65 -9.50
CA VAL A 258 -10.61 10.08 -8.96
C VAL A 258 -9.92 11.02 -9.95
N ARG A 259 -9.87 10.66 -11.22
CA ARG A 259 -9.26 11.50 -12.27
C ARG A 259 -9.89 12.88 -12.41
N ARG A 260 -11.22 12.98 -12.31
CA ARG A 260 -11.91 14.28 -12.38
C ARG A 260 -11.63 15.16 -11.16
N LEU A 261 -11.59 14.57 -9.97
CA LEU A 261 -11.42 15.30 -8.71
C LEU A 261 -9.95 15.64 -8.43
N SER A 262 -9.03 14.81 -8.92
CA SER A 262 -7.59 14.98 -8.76
C SER A 262 -6.88 14.74 -10.10
N PRO A 263 -6.87 15.75 -10.99
CA PRO A 263 -6.21 15.64 -12.30
C PRO A 263 -4.68 15.54 -12.21
N GLU A 264 -4.09 16.09 -11.15
CA GLU A 264 -2.64 16.17 -10.91
C GLU A 264 -2.17 15.40 -9.66
N GLY A 265 -3.04 14.60 -9.04
CA GLY A 265 -2.66 13.81 -7.86
C GLY A 265 -1.69 12.69 -8.17
N ASP A 266 -1.01 12.19 -7.14
CA ASP A 266 0.08 11.22 -7.29
C ASP A 266 -0.37 9.88 -7.87
N GLN A 267 -1.64 9.52 -7.66
CA GLN A 267 -2.26 8.29 -8.18
C GLN A 267 -2.88 8.47 -9.58
N SER A 268 -2.92 9.70 -10.11
CA SER A 268 -3.60 10.06 -11.36
C SER A 268 -3.21 9.19 -12.55
N LEU A 269 -1.90 9.10 -12.82
CA LEU A 269 -1.42 8.36 -13.98
C LEU A 269 -1.68 6.86 -13.86
N ALA A 270 -1.65 6.30 -12.65
CA ALA A 270 -2.03 4.92 -12.41
C ALA A 270 -3.52 4.68 -12.63
N GLN A 271 -4.39 5.63 -12.26
CA GLN A 271 -5.83 5.57 -12.55
C GLN A 271 -6.11 5.67 -14.05
N ASP A 272 -5.39 6.53 -14.79
CA ASP A 272 -5.47 6.59 -16.26
C ASP A 272 -5.05 5.25 -16.89
N ALA A 273 -3.96 4.64 -16.40
CA ALA A 273 -3.52 3.32 -16.84
C ALA A 273 -4.58 2.24 -16.58
N PHE A 274 -5.08 2.16 -15.35
CA PHE A 274 -6.13 1.23 -14.98
C PHE A 274 -7.35 1.37 -15.90
N ALA A 275 -7.84 2.59 -16.11
CA ALA A 275 -9.00 2.85 -16.96
C ALA A 275 -8.75 2.47 -18.43
N ALA A 276 -7.60 2.86 -19.00
CA ALA A 276 -7.24 2.57 -20.38
C ALA A 276 -7.15 1.06 -20.63
N PHE A 277 -6.44 0.32 -19.77
CA PHE A 277 -6.28 -1.13 -19.90
C PHE A 277 -7.53 -1.94 -19.53
N THR A 278 -8.43 -1.39 -18.71
CA THR A 278 -9.74 -2.00 -18.41
C THR A 278 -10.71 -1.86 -19.59
N THR A 279 -10.64 -0.72 -20.31
CA THR A 279 -11.53 -0.43 -21.44
C THR A 279 -11.01 -0.95 -22.77
N GLY A 280 -9.69 -1.16 -22.90
CA GLY A 280 -9.05 -1.51 -24.17
C GLY A 280 -8.97 -0.36 -25.17
N ASP A 281 -9.04 0.89 -24.68
CA ASP A 281 -8.88 2.08 -25.51
C ASP A 281 -7.39 2.26 -25.87
N GLU A 282 -7.00 1.81 -27.07
CA GLU A 282 -5.60 1.86 -27.53
C GLU A 282 -5.03 3.28 -27.61
N GLU A 283 -5.85 4.29 -27.94
CA GLU A 283 -5.37 5.68 -27.96
C GLU A 283 -5.06 6.16 -26.53
N ALA A 284 -5.91 5.81 -25.56
CA ALA A 284 -5.65 6.10 -24.16
C ALA A 284 -4.44 5.31 -23.62
N ILE A 285 -4.30 4.05 -24.01
CA ILE A 285 -3.16 3.21 -23.63
C ILE A 285 -1.85 3.83 -24.13
N ASP A 286 -1.77 4.22 -25.40
CA ASP A 286 -0.56 4.82 -25.97
C ASP A 286 -0.18 6.13 -25.24
N LYS A 287 -1.16 6.99 -24.96
CA LYS A 287 -0.94 8.21 -24.17
C LYS A 287 -0.39 7.92 -22.78
N VAL A 288 -0.93 6.91 -22.10
CA VAL A 288 -0.46 6.51 -20.76
C VAL A 288 0.95 5.94 -20.82
N LEU A 289 1.25 5.05 -21.77
CA LEU A 289 2.60 4.49 -21.93
C LEU A 289 3.63 5.60 -22.18
N ASP A 290 3.30 6.59 -23.02
CA ASP A 290 4.13 7.77 -23.25
C ASP A 290 4.33 8.66 -22.01
N ALA A 291 3.33 8.78 -21.16
CA ALA A 291 3.45 9.49 -19.90
C ALA A 291 4.34 8.70 -18.90
N LEU A 292 4.16 7.38 -18.81
CA LEU A 292 4.93 6.50 -17.91
C LEU A 292 6.43 6.51 -18.21
N ARG A 293 6.85 6.67 -19.47
CA ARG A 293 8.26 6.83 -19.86
C ARG A 293 9.02 7.94 -19.12
N ARG A 294 8.29 8.95 -18.62
CA ARG A 294 8.85 10.12 -17.91
C ARG A 294 8.41 10.20 -16.45
N ALA A 295 7.63 9.22 -15.99
CA ALA A 295 7.07 9.23 -14.64
C ALA A 295 8.11 8.81 -13.59
N ARG A 296 7.81 9.11 -12.32
CA ARG A 296 8.59 8.60 -11.19
C ARG A 296 8.45 7.08 -11.12
N ALA A 297 9.50 6.39 -10.69
CA ALA A 297 9.48 4.93 -10.60
C ALA A 297 8.34 4.37 -9.74
N VAL A 298 8.01 5.04 -8.63
CA VAL A 298 6.87 4.65 -7.78
C VAL A 298 5.55 4.72 -8.55
N THR A 299 5.34 5.75 -9.38
CA THR A 299 4.14 5.89 -10.22
C THR A 299 4.07 4.77 -11.25
N VAL A 300 5.20 4.39 -11.86
CA VAL A 300 5.27 3.26 -12.79
C VAL A 300 4.94 1.94 -12.08
N GLY A 301 5.51 1.71 -10.89
CA GLY A 301 5.24 0.51 -10.10
C GLY A 301 3.77 0.38 -9.67
N VAL A 302 3.12 1.48 -9.29
CA VAL A 302 1.69 1.50 -8.97
C VAL A 302 0.84 1.23 -10.21
N ALA A 303 1.14 1.87 -11.35
CA ALA A 303 0.42 1.63 -12.61
C ALA A 303 0.57 0.17 -13.07
N PHE A 304 1.78 -0.39 -13.01
CA PHE A 304 2.05 -1.79 -13.30
C PHE A 304 1.22 -2.72 -12.39
N SER A 305 1.20 -2.46 -11.08
CA SER A 305 0.46 -3.26 -10.11
C SER A 305 -1.05 -3.17 -10.32
N ASP A 306 -1.58 -1.95 -10.53
CA ASP A 306 -3.02 -1.74 -10.72
C ASP A 306 -3.51 -2.39 -12.02
N VAL A 307 -2.72 -2.35 -13.10
CA VAL A 307 -3.06 -3.01 -14.37
C VAL A 307 -2.96 -4.54 -14.25
N ALA A 308 -1.93 -5.06 -13.59
CA ALA A 308 -1.74 -6.51 -13.41
C ALA A 308 -2.82 -7.13 -12.51
N LEU A 309 -3.09 -6.51 -11.35
CA LEU A 309 -3.97 -7.06 -10.31
C LEU A 309 -5.43 -6.68 -10.52
N TYR A 310 -5.72 -5.39 -10.72
CA TYR A 310 -7.10 -4.88 -10.61
C TYR A 310 -7.77 -4.77 -11.97
N ALA A 311 -7.05 -4.36 -13.02
CA ALA A 311 -7.58 -4.48 -14.38
C ALA A 311 -7.60 -5.94 -14.86
N GLY A 312 -6.80 -6.81 -14.22
CA GLY A 312 -6.63 -8.21 -14.61
C GLY A 312 -5.98 -8.35 -15.99
N ASN A 313 -5.21 -7.34 -16.41
CA ASN A 313 -4.66 -7.25 -17.76
C ASN A 313 -3.14 -7.50 -17.74
N LEU A 314 -2.76 -8.77 -17.65
CA LEU A 314 -1.36 -9.20 -17.60
C LEU A 314 -0.58 -8.83 -18.88
N GLU A 315 -1.24 -8.82 -20.04
CA GLU A 315 -0.65 -8.37 -21.31
C GLU A 315 -0.35 -6.85 -21.28
N GLY A 316 -1.24 -6.06 -20.68
CA GLY A 316 -1.03 -4.63 -20.44
C GLY A 316 0.12 -4.36 -19.46
N ALA A 317 0.20 -5.13 -18.39
CA ALA A 317 1.33 -5.07 -17.45
C ALA A 317 2.67 -5.40 -18.14
N GLU A 318 2.68 -6.38 -19.05
CA GLU A 318 3.83 -6.69 -19.90
C GLU A 318 4.20 -5.51 -20.81
N ARG A 319 3.22 -4.83 -21.44
CA ARG A 319 3.47 -3.60 -22.23
C ARG A 319 4.12 -2.50 -21.38
N ILE A 320 3.66 -2.30 -20.14
CA ILE A 320 4.25 -1.32 -19.21
C ILE A 320 5.71 -1.71 -18.88
N ALA A 321 5.96 -2.97 -18.52
CA ALA A 321 7.31 -3.43 -18.18
C ALA A 321 8.29 -3.30 -19.36
N ARG A 322 7.85 -3.64 -20.59
CA ARG A 322 8.66 -3.45 -21.81
C ARG A 322 8.92 -1.99 -22.12
N THR A 323 7.93 -1.12 -21.92
CA THR A 323 8.09 0.34 -22.07
C THR A 323 9.11 0.90 -21.08
N LEU A 324 9.10 0.44 -19.83
CA LEU A 324 10.09 0.83 -18.83
C LEU A 324 11.49 0.32 -19.22
N LEU A 325 11.59 -0.91 -19.74
CA LEU A 325 12.85 -1.50 -20.20
C LEU A 325 13.53 -0.69 -21.33
N GLU A 326 12.74 -0.05 -22.22
CA GLU A 326 13.25 0.82 -23.28
C GLU A 326 13.94 2.09 -22.74
N VAL A 327 13.45 2.64 -21.64
CA VAL A 327 13.95 3.90 -21.06
C VAL A 327 14.89 3.68 -19.86
N ALA A 328 14.95 2.45 -19.34
CA ALA A 328 15.79 2.07 -18.20
C ALA A 328 17.29 2.22 -18.53
N ARG A 329 17.96 3.09 -17.76
CA ARG A 329 19.38 3.46 -17.99
C ARG A 329 20.38 2.62 -17.21
N SER A 330 20.00 2.03 -16.07
CA SER A 330 20.88 1.20 -15.25
C SER A 330 20.65 -0.29 -15.53
N ALA A 331 21.72 -1.09 -15.40
CA ALA A 331 21.61 -2.55 -15.49
C ALA A 331 20.63 -3.11 -14.45
N GLU A 332 20.68 -2.56 -13.23
CA GLU A 332 19.78 -2.90 -12.12
C GLU A 332 18.29 -2.70 -12.47
N LEU A 333 17.92 -1.56 -13.06
CA LEU A 333 16.51 -1.29 -13.41
C LEU A 333 16.06 -2.15 -14.59
N ARG A 334 16.95 -2.42 -15.54
CA ARG A 334 16.68 -3.34 -16.65
C ARG A 334 16.46 -4.76 -16.13
N ALA A 335 17.29 -5.22 -15.19
CA ALA A 335 17.12 -6.51 -14.53
C ALA A 335 15.77 -6.60 -13.79
N LEU A 336 15.35 -5.56 -13.07
CA LEU A 336 14.04 -5.50 -12.43
C LEU A 336 12.88 -5.63 -13.44
N CYS A 337 13.00 -5.02 -14.62
CA CYS A 337 12.01 -5.17 -15.69
C CYS A 337 11.94 -6.63 -16.16
N HIS A 338 13.08 -7.29 -16.36
CA HIS A 338 13.14 -8.71 -16.71
C HIS A 338 12.60 -9.62 -15.60
N VAL A 339 12.88 -9.34 -14.32
CA VAL A 339 12.26 -10.06 -13.17
C VAL A 339 10.73 -9.89 -13.17
N SER A 340 10.24 -8.69 -13.48
CA SER A 340 8.80 -8.41 -13.55
C SER A 340 8.14 -9.17 -14.72
N LEU A 341 8.78 -9.16 -15.89
CA LEU A 341 8.35 -9.94 -17.07
C LEU A 341 8.37 -11.45 -16.78
N ALA A 342 9.37 -11.93 -16.04
CA ALA A 342 9.46 -13.33 -15.64
C ALA A 342 8.28 -13.74 -14.74
N HIS A 343 7.93 -12.92 -13.75
CA HIS A 343 6.77 -13.17 -12.89
C HIS A 343 5.46 -13.16 -13.69
N LEU A 344 5.28 -12.22 -14.61
CA LEU A 344 4.10 -12.17 -15.49
C LEU A 344 4.01 -13.43 -16.37
N ALA A 345 5.12 -13.85 -16.99
CA ALA A 345 5.17 -15.04 -17.82
C ALA A 345 4.83 -16.31 -17.01
N VAL A 346 5.43 -16.49 -15.82
CA VAL A 346 5.12 -17.63 -14.94
C VAL A 346 3.66 -17.60 -14.48
N SER A 347 3.13 -16.42 -14.12
CA SER A 347 1.72 -16.27 -13.75
C SER A 347 0.74 -16.61 -14.87
N GLN A 348 1.21 -16.60 -16.12
CA GLN A 348 0.45 -16.98 -17.31
C GLN A 348 0.66 -18.43 -17.76
N GLY A 349 1.46 -19.20 -17.03
CA GLY A 349 1.84 -20.57 -17.43
C GLY A 349 2.79 -20.57 -18.62
N ARG A 350 3.57 -19.49 -18.83
CA ARG A 350 4.64 -19.39 -19.83
C ARG A 350 6.01 -19.62 -19.20
N TRP A 351 6.16 -20.77 -18.54
CA TRP A 351 7.32 -21.27 -17.81
C TRP A 351 8.68 -20.99 -18.48
N ALA A 352 8.84 -21.44 -19.72
CA ALA A 352 10.09 -21.31 -20.46
C ALA A 352 10.42 -19.84 -20.76
N ALA A 353 9.40 -19.02 -21.07
CA ALA A 353 9.59 -17.59 -21.26
C ALA A 353 9.96 -16.91 -19.94
N GLY A 354 9.34 -17.31 -18.83
CA GLY A 354 9.69 -16.83 -17.49
C GLY A 354 11.14 -17.15 -17.11
N ALA A 355 11.60 -18.37 -17.37
CA ALA A 355 12.98 -18.77 -17.14
C ALA A 355 13.96 -17.96 -18.03
N GLN A 356 13.60 -17.69 -19.29
CA GLN A 356 14.41 -16.86 -20.19
C GLN A 356 14.55 -15.43 -19.69
N GLU A 357 13.44 -14.79 -19.29
CA GLU A 357 13.48 -13.43 -18.74
C GLU A 357 14.30 -13.39 -17.43
N ALA A 358 14.18 -14.39 -16.56
CA ALA A 358 14.99 -14.47 -15.34
C ALA A 358 16.50 -14.67 -15.61
N MET A 359 16.87 -15.41 -16.66
CA MET A 359 18.26 -15.51 -17.11
C MET A 359 18.79 -14.18 -17.68
N GLU A 360 17.96 -13.43 -18.40
CA GLU A 360 18.37 -12.10 -18.90
C GLU A 360 18.55 -11.11 -17.74
N ALA A 361 17.71 -11.19 -16.70
CA ALA A 361 17.94 -10.46 -15.46
C ALA A 361 19.30 -10.80 -14.85
N GLU A 362 19.67 -12.09 -14.75
CA GLU A 362 20.96 -12.53 -14.19
C GLU A 362 22.17 -12.01 -14.97
N ARG A 363 22.06 -11.92 -16.30
CA ARG A 363 23.13 -11.36 -17.15
C ARG A 363 23.38 -9.88 -16.88
N LEU A 364 22.35 -9.14 -16.47
CA LEU A 364 22.42 -7.71 -16.15
C LEU A 364 22.79 -7.46 -14.69
N ASP A 365 22.23 -8.28 -13.79
CA ASP A 365 22.39 -8.22 -12.35
C ASP A 365 22.31 -9.65 -11.77
N LEU A 366 23.47 -10.18 -11.37
CA LEU A 366 23.59 -11.55 -10.86
C LEU A 366 22.62 -11.81 -9.70
N THR A 367 22.53 -10.87 -8.75
CA THR A 367 21.75 -11.04 -7.53
C THR A 367 20.26 -11.14 -7.83
N GLN A 368 19.71 -10.20 -8.60
CA GLN A 368 18.28 -10.23 -8.95
C GLN A 368 17.92 -11.47 -9.77
N GLY A 369 18.78 -11.87 -10.70
CA GLY A 369 18.54 -13.02 -11.55
C GLY A 369 18.60 -14.37 -10.81
N ILE A 370 19.66 -14.60 -10.03
CA ILE A 370 19.81 -15.87 -9.29
C ILE A 370 18.70 -16.03 -8.25
N GLU A 371 18.32 -14.94 -7.56
CA GLU A 371 17.22 -14.94 -6.59
C GLU A 371 15.88 -15.24 -7.25
N ALA A 372 15.57 -14.62 -8.41
CA ALA A 372 14.34 -14.87 -9.15
C ALA A 372 14.27 -16.31 -9.68
N ARG A 373 15.36 -16.83 -10.28
CA ARG A 373 15.42 -18.20 -10.79
C ARG A 373 15.25 -19.23 -9.68
N ALA A 374 15.95 -19.05 -8.56
CA ALA A 374 15.83 -19.93 -7.41
C ALA A 374 14.43 -19.86 -6.78
N LEU A 375 13.80 -18.68 -6.72
CA LEU A 375 12.44 -18.55 -6.22
C LEU A 375 11.44 -19.32 -7.08
N PHE A 376 11.52 -19.20 -8.41
CA PHE A 376 10.66 -19.98 -9.30
C PHE A 376 10.92 -21.48 -9.17
N ALA A 377 12.18 -21.89 -9.11
CA ALA A 377 12.52 -23.30 -8.94
C ALA A 377 12.02 -23.89 -7.60
N ALA A 378 11.85 -23.05 -6.57
CA ALA A 378 11.30 -23.44 -5.27
C ALA A 378 9.76 -23.57 -5.26
N LEU A 379 9.06 -23.10 -6.29
CA LEU A 379 7.59 -23.18 -6.36
C LEU A 379 7.15 -24.65 -6.50
N PRO A 380 6.29 -25.16 -5.59
CA PRO A 380 6.04 -26.60 -5.49
C PRO A 380 5.31 -27.17 -6.71
N PHE A 381 4.48 -26.34 -7.34
CA PHE A 381 3.61 -26.68 -8.46
C PHE A 381 4.31 -26.56 -9.83
N LEU A 382 5.56 -26.06 -9.88
CA LEU A 382 6.28 -25.97 -11.14
C LEU A 382 7.10 -27.22 -11.51
N PRO A 383 7.06 -27.71 -12.78
CA PRO A 383 7.92 -28.81 -13.20
C PRO A 383 9.33 -28.26 -13.36
N VAL A 384 10.22 -28.65 -12.44
CA VAL A 384 11.63 -28.27 -12.43
C VAL A 384 12.42 -29.57 -12.41
N GLU A 385 13.34 -29.72 -13.36
CA GLU A 385 14.14 -30.94 -13.47
C GLU A 385 15.11 -31.06 -12.26
N PRO A 386 15.36 -32.28 -11.75
CA PRO A 386 16.29 -32.48 -10.64
C PRO A 386 17.70 -31.91 -10.90
N GLU A 387 18.16 -31.96 -12.15
CA GLU A 387 19.45 -31.39 -12.56
C GLU A 387 19.46 -29.86 -12.45
N GLU A 388 18.36 -29.20 -12.83
CA GLU A 388 18.21 -27.75 -12.71
C GLU A 388 18.19 -27.32 -11.23
N LEU A 389 17.45 -28.05 -10.38
CA LEU A 389 17.45 -27.84 -8.93
C LEU A 389 18.85 -27.98 -8.33
N ALA A 390 19.59 -29.02 -8.73
CA ALA A 390 20.97 -29.25 -8.26
C ALA A 390 21.92 -28.14 -8.72
N ASN A 391 21.80 -27.70 -9.98
CA ASN A 391 22.60 -26.62 -10.52
C ASN A 391 22.32 -25.29 -9.80
N LEU A 392 21.05 -24.92 -9.58
CA LEU A 392 20.70 -23.70 -8.84
C LEU A 392 21.18 -23.73 -7.39
N ARG A 393 21.06 -24.87 -6.70
CA ARG A 393 21.66 -25.07 -5.37
C ARG A 393 23.16 -24.83 -5.39
N HIS A 394 23.87 -25.39 -6.38
CA HIS A 394 25.31 -25.17 -6.52
C HIS A 394 25.65 -23.70 -6.78
N GLN A 395 24.96 -23.04 -7.71
CA GLN A 395 25.15 -21.62 -8.02
C GLN A 395 24.95 -20.74 -6.79
N LEU A 396 23.88 -20.97 -6.01
CA LEU A 396 23.64 -20.26 -4.76
C LEU A 396 24.76 -20.50 -3.74
N ARG A 397 25.29 -21.72 -3.60
CA ARG A 397 26.44 -22.00 -2.71
C ARG A 397 27.70 -21.24 -3.13
N CYS A 398 27.93 -21.07 -4.42
CA CYS A 398 29.10 -20.35 -4.94
C CYS A 398 28.94 -18.83 -4.90
N TRP A 399 27.71 -18.32 -4.95
CA TRP A 399 27.43 -16.88 -4.89
C TRP A 399 27.71 -16.32 -3.48
N ASN A 400 28.47 -15.21 -3.43
CA ASN A 400 28.73 -14.45 -2.20
C ASN A 400 27.78 -13.23 -2.13
N PRO A 401 26.72 -13.27 -1.30
CA PRO A 401 25.74 -12.19 -1.22
C PRO A 401 26.31 -10.90 -0.61
N LEU A 402 27.42 -10.97 0.13
CA LEU A 402 28.06 -9.81 0.77
C LEU A 402 28.74 -8.86 -0.23
N GLU A 403 28.97 -9.32 -1.46
CA GLU A 403 29.50 -8.50 -2.55
C GLU A 403 28.41 -7.71 -3.29
N THR A 404 27.14 -7.93 -2.95
CA THR A 404 26.02 -7.19 -3.55
C THR A 404 26.07 -5.73 -3.10
N SER A 405 26.10 -4.81 -4.07
CA SER A 405 26.04 -3.38 -3.79
C SER A 405 24.63 -2.98 -3.31
N PRO A 406 24.49 -2.17 -2.25
CA PRO A 406 23.19 -1.67 -1.83
C PRO A 406 22.48 -0.90 -2.94
N SER A 407 21.20 -1.18 -3.14
CA SER A 407 20.36 -0.45 -4.07
C SER A 407 19.92 0.89 -3.48
N ALA A 408 19.95 1.94 -4.32
CA ALA A 408 19.32 3.22 -4.02
C ALA A 408 17.87 3.29 -4.51
N PHE A 409 17.40 2.28 -5.26
CA PHE A 409 16.06 2.23 -5.80
C PHE A 409 15.09 1.73 -4.73
N PRO A 410 14.08 2.51 -4.27
CA PRO A 410 13.26 2.14 -3.12
C PRO A 410 12.59 0.76 -3.21
N GLY A 411 12.18 0.33 -4.42
CA GLY A 411 11.57 -0.98 -4.63
C GLY A 411 12.52 -2.18 -4.46
N LEU A 412 13.83 -1.96 -4.60
CA LEU A 412 14.89 -2.97 -4.44
C LEU A 412 15.65 -2.81 -3.12
N ALA A 413 15.74 -1.58 -2.62
CA ALA A 413 16.41 -1.24 -1.37
C ALA A 413 15.84 -1.99 -0.15
N VAL A 414 14.60 -2.50 -0.25
CA VAL A 414 13.98 -3.39 0.73
C VAL A 414 14.75 -4.71 0.95
N HIS A 415 15.63 -5.10 0.03
CA HIS A 415 16.52 -6.27 0.15
C HIS A 415 17.93 -5.93 0.62
N ASN A 416 18.26 -4.64 0.81
CA ASN A 416 19.57 -4.23 1.28
C ASN A 416 19.87 -4.89 2.65
N GLY A 417 21.00 -5.60 2.72
CA GLY A 417 21.39 -6.35 3.93
C GLY A 417 20.62 -7.67 4.15
N LEU A 418 19.70 -8.06 3.26
CA LEU A 418 18.92 -9.30 3.36
C LEU A 418 19.37 -10.41 2.41
N HIS A 419 20.21 -10.14 1.42
CA HIS A 419 20.62 -11.14 0.42
C HIS A 419 21.22 -12.41 1.02
N SER A 420 21.97 -12.33 2.12
CA SER A 420 22.45 -13.52 2.84
C SER A 420 21.31 -14.36 3.40
N ALA A 421 20.28 -13.70 3.96
CA ALA A 421 19.10 -14.38 4.48
C ALA A 421 18.23 -14.98 3.35
N ILE A 422 18.04 -14.24 2.26
CA ILE A 422 17.32 -14.69 1.06
C ILE A 422 18.02 -15.90 0.44
N ARG A 423 19.35 -15.87 0.33
CA ARG A 423 20.16 -16.99 -0.14
C ARG A 423 19.95 -18.26 0.70
N SER A 424 20.08 -18.16 2.02
CA SER A 424 19.85 -19.31 2.92
C SER A 424 18.40 -19.80 2.85
N PHE A 425 17.44 -18.89 2.78
CA PHE A 425 16.03 -19.23 2.57
C PHE A 425 15.82 -20.03 1.27
N LEU A 426 16.34 -19.55 0.15
CA LEU A 426 16.24 -20.20 -1.17
C LEU A 426 16.95 -21.55 -1.20
N LEU A 427 18.18 -21.64 -0.67
CA LEU A 427 18.91 -22.91 -0.53
C LEU A 427 18.09 -23.93 0.24
N GLY A 428 17.51 -23.53 1.37
CA GLY A 428 16.70 -24.41 2.20
C GLY A 428 15.43 -24.89 1.51
N LEU A 429 14.72 -24.02 0.77
CA LEU A 429 13.54 -24.41 0.01
C LEU A 429 13.88 -25.37 -1.14
N LEU A 430 14.94 -25.09 -1.89
CA LEU A 430 15.40 -25.98 -2.98
C LEU A 430 15.89 -27.33 -2.44
N ALA A 431 16.60 -27.34 -1.32
CA ALA A 431 17.04 -28.57 -0.65
C ALA A 431 15.84 -29.40 -0.15
N THR A 432 14.86 -28.76 0.48
CA THR A 432 13.61 -29.41 0.91
C THR A 432 12.88 -30.02 -0.28
N ARG A 433 12.77 -29.28 -1.40
CA ARG A 433 12.16 -29.77 -2.64
C ARG A 433 12.91 -30.95 -3.26
N ALA A 434 14.23 -30.97 -3.13
CA ALA A 434 15.08 -32.06 -3.60
C ALA A 434 15.13 -33.27 -2.65
N GLY A 435 14.47 -33.20 -1.48
CA GLY A 435 14.50 -34.24 -0.45
C GLY A 435 15.79 -34.26 0.39
N ASP A 436 16.65 -33.24 0.27
CA ASP A 436 17.88 -33.09 1.03
C ASP A 436 17.63 -32.33 2.34
N LEU A 437 17.03 -33.01 3.31
CA LEU A 437 16.62 -32.40 4.58
C LEU A 437 17.82 -31.99 5.45
N ALA A 438 18.98 -32.61 5.25
CA ALA A 438 20.22 -32.26 5.95
C ALA A 438 20.70 -30.87 5.51
N GLU A 439 20.78 -30.60 4.21
CA GLU A 439 21.10 -29.25 3.74
C GLU A 439 20.02 -28.23 4.09
N ALA A 440 18.74 -28.62 4.00
CA ALA A 440 17.65 -27.72 4.38
C ALA A 440 17.78 -27.23 5.84
N ARG A 441 18.20 -28.13 6.74
CA ARG A 441 18.48 -27.81 8.15
C ARG A 441 19.71 -26.92 8.29
N GLU A 442 20.80 -27.19 7.57
CA GLU A 442 21.99 -26.33 7.57
C GLU A 442 21.65 -24.90 7.12
N ALA A 443 20.86 -24.77 6.06
CA ALA A 443 20.39 -23.48 5.56
C ALA A 443 19.52 -22.74 6.59
N LEU A 444 18.66 -23.46 7.31
CA LEU A 444 17.85 -22.91 8.40
C LEU A 444 18.72 -22.46 9.59
N ASP A 445 19.77 -23.21 9.93
CA ASP A 445 20.72 -22.85 10.99
C ASP A 445 21.48 -21.57 10.62
N GLN A 446 21.98 -21.49 9.39
CA GLN A 446 22.64 -20.28 8.86
C GLN A 446 21.70 -19.06 8.95
N LEU A 447 20.45 -19.21 8.52
CA LEU A 447 19.44 -18.16 8.59
C LEU A 447 19.11 -17.76 10.04
N SER A 448 19.23 -18.70 10.99
CA SER A 448 19.03 -18.46 12.42
C SER A 448 20.18 -17.68 13.07
N THR A 449 21.39 -17.73 12.50
CA THR A 449 22.55 -16.96 12.98
C THR A 449 22.62 -15.53 12.43
N ALA A 450 21.80 -15.19 11.44
CA ALA A 450 21.75 -13.84 10.89
C ALA A 450 21.19 -12.83 11.92
N PRO A 451 21.59 -11.54 11.83
CA PRO A 451 21.03 -10.50 12.70
C PRO A 451 19.50 -10.49 12.67
N ALA A 452 18.89 -10.39 13.85
CA ALA A 452 17.44 -10.39 13.98
C ALA A 452 16.84 -9.15 13.31
N SER A 453 16.14 -9.37 12.20
CA SER A 453 15.27 -8.39 11.54
C SER A 453 13.89 -9.00 11.35
N VAL A 454 12.83 -8.20 11.30
CA VAL A 454 11.45 -8.69 11.06
C VAL A 454 11.39 -9.51 9.77
N ALA A 455 12.05 -9.03 8.70
CA ALA A 455 12.17 -9.75 7.43
C ALA A 455 12.90 -11.09 7.57
N GLY A 456 14.05 -11.13 8.25
CA GLY A 456 14.79 -12.37 8.48
C GLY A 456 14.01 -13.39 9.32
N ILE A 457 13.26 -12.91 10.33
CA ILE A 457 12.37 -13.76 11.14
C ILE A 457 11.28 -14.39 10.26
N ALA A 458 10.66 -13.61 9.37
CA ALA A 458 9.63 -14.11 8.46
C ALA A 458 10.18 -15.18 7.49
N LEU A 459 11.35 -14.93 6.87
CA LEU A 459 12.01 -15.92 6.00
C LEU A 459 12.34 -17.20 6.76
N ARG A 460 12.92 -17.09 7.97
CA ARG A 460 13.26 -18.23 8.81
C ARG A 460 12.05 -19.08 9.14
N LYS A 461 10.94 -18.43 9.48
CA LYS A 461 9.69 -19.08 9.85
C LYS A 461 9.07 -19.84 8.67
N GLY A 462 9.06 -19.23 7.48
CA GLY A 462 8.62 -19.89 6.26
C GLY A 462 9.44 -21.15 5.94
N LEU A 463 10.79 -21.05 6.00
CA LEU A 463 11.67 -22.20 5.77
C LEU A 463 11.52 -23.28 6.85
N ALA A 464 11.46 -22.90 8.13
CA ALA A 464 11.28 -23.84 9.23
C ALA A 464 9.98 -24.66 9.07
N ALA A 465 8.88 -24.01 8.69
CA ALA A 465 7.63 -24.71 8.43
C ALA A 465 7.70 -25.63 7.21
N ALA A 466 8.40 -25.23 6.13
CA ALA A 466 8.59 -26.07 4.97
C ALA A 466 9.39 -27.35 5.31
N LEU A 467 10.47 -27.20 6.09
CA LEU A 467 11.28 -28.32 6.57
C LEU A 467 10.48 -29.24 7.49
N VAL A 468 9.79 -28.69 8.50
CA VAL A 468 8.99 -29.47 9.45
C VAL A 468 7.81 -30.17 8.76
N ARG A 469 7.24 -29.59 7.69
CA ARG A 469 6.22 -30.29 6.88
C ARG A 469 6.79 -31.57 6.26
N ALA A 470 8.03 -31.53 5.78
CA ALA A 470 8.69 -32.67 5.16
C ALA A 470 9.12 -33.74 6.20
N GLU A 471 9.42 -33.33 7.44
CA GLU A 471 9.89 -34.23 8.51
C GLU A 471 8.76 -34.82 9.34
N ASP A 472 7.87 -33.96 9.84
CA ASP A 472 6.90 -34.26 10.90
C ASP A 472 5.44 -34.09 10.44
N GLY A 473 5.23 -33.63 9.20
CA GLY A 473 3.92 -33.48 8.59
C GLY A 473 3.20 -32.16 8.91
N ALA A 474 1.95 -32.08 8.44
CA ALA A 474 1.26 -30.80 8.29
C ALA A 474 0.94 -30.09 9.61
N LEU A 475 0.56 -30.84 10.64
CA LEU A 475 0.14 -30.29 11.93
C LEU A 475 1.32 -29.67 12.70
N ALA A 476 2.49 -30.32 12.64
CA ALA A 476 3.71 -29.79 13.25
C ALA A 476 4.15 -28.49 12.54
N ALA A 477 4.09 -28.48 11.20
CA ALA A 477 4.43 -27.29 10.42
C ALA A 477 3.49 -26.09 10.69
N LEU A 478 2.18 -26.33 10.87
CA LEU A 478 1.24 -25.28 11.29
C LEU A 478 1.59 -24.69 12.66
N THR A 479 2.06 -25.53 13.58
CA THR A 479 2.50 -25.09 14.91
C THR A 479 3.71 -24.17 14.82
N VAL A 480 4.67 -24.48 13.94
CA VAL A 480 5.82 -23.61 13.64
C VAL A 480 5.37 -22.27 13.03
N LEU A 481 4.40 -22.30 12.11
CA LEU A 481 3.85 -21.09 11.51
C LEU A 481 3.07 -20.22 12.50
N GLY A 482 2.40 -20.79 13.51
CA GLY A 482 1.71 -20.03 14.55
C GLY A 482 0.91 -18.82 14.04
N VAL A 483 0.98 -17.70 14.77
CA VAL A 483 0.32 -16.43 14.41
C VAL A 483 1.01 -15.79 13.19
N PRO A 484 0.29 -15.23 12.21
CA PRO A 484 0.89 -14.57 11.05
C PRO A 484 1.76 -13.37 11.39
N THR A 485 2.84 -13.17 10.63
CA THR A 485 3.75 -12.02 10.79
C THR A 485 3.12 -10.78 10.16
N THR A 486 2.82 -9.76 10.96
CA THR A 486 2.14 -8.52 10.51
C THR A 486 2.98 -7.26 10.69
N GLU A 487 4.19 -7.41 11.22
CA GLU A 487 5.12 -6.34 11.57
C GLU A 487 5.85 -5.75 10.34
N LEU A 488 5.72 -6.38 9.15
CA LEU A 488 6.28 -5.85 7.91
C LEU A 488 5.42 -4.70 7.39
N TRP A 489 6.04 -3.55 7.16
CA TRP A 489 5.37 -2.43 6.51
C TRP A 489 4.81 -2.82 5.14
N PHE A 490 3.59 -2.39 4.85
CA PHE A 490 2.82 -2.94 3.74
C PHE A 490 3.46 -2.72 2.36
N GLN A 491 4.17 -1.61 2.14
CA GLN A 491 4.81 -1.36 0.83
C GLN A 491 5.94 -2.34 0.58
N THR A 492 6.69 -2.70 1.62
CA THR A 492 7.71 -3.76 1.56
C THR A 492 7.09 -5.08 1.13
N THR A 493 5.87 -5.39 1.60
CA THR A 493 5.15 -6.60 1.22
C THR A 493 4.46 -6.51 -0.16
N VAL A 494 4.34 -5.31 -0.75
CA VAL A 494 3.85 -5.12 -2.14
C VAL A 494 4.99 -5.30 -3.14
N VAL A 495 6.16 -4.71 -2.90
CA VAL A 495 7.24 -4.59 -3.89
C VAL A 495 8.24 -5.75 -3.88
N SER A 496 8.16 -6.67 -2.91
CA SER A 496 9.12 -7.76 -2.74
C SER A 496 8.47 -9.12 -2.97
N PRO A 497 9.01 -9.96 -3.87
CA PRO A 497 8.52 -11.34 -4.03
C PRO A 497 8.78 -12.22 -2.79
N PHE A 498 9.76 -11.85 -1.95
CA PHE A 498 10.10 -12.56 -0.71
C PHE A 498 9.28 -12.08 0.49
N LEU A 499 9.07 -10.77 0.59
CA LEU A 499 8.43 -10.13 1.77
C LEU A 499 6.92 -9.94 1.60
N SER A 500 6.35 -10.23 0.42
CA SER A 500 4.91 -10.47 0.24
C SER A 500 4.40 -11.68 1.04
N LEU A 501 5.33 -12.51 1.52
CA LEU A 501 5.10 -13.76 2.23
C LEU A 501 4.21 -14.73 1.45
N ALA A 502 4.16 -14.61 0.12
CA ALA A 502 3.32 -15.43 -0.73
C ALA A 502 3.59 -16.94 -0.53
N HIS A 503 4.87 -17.32 -0.44
CA HIS A 503 5.27 -18.70 -0.15
C HIS A 503 4.74 -19.18 1.22
N GLU A 504 4.94 -18.42 2.29
CA GLU A 504 4.48 -18.79 3.64
C GLU A 504 2.94 -18.88 3.69
N ARG A 505 2.24 -17.93 3.07
CA ARG A 505 0.77 -17.90 3.04
C ARG A 505 0.19 -19.07 2.25
N PHE A 506 0.76 -19.37 1.09
CA PHE A 506 0.38 -20.54 0.30
C PHE A 506 0.68 -21.85 1.06
N LEU A 507 1.85 -21.95 1.70
CA LEU A 507 2.19 -23.09 2.55
C LEU A 507 1.18 -23.24 3.70
N ARG A 508 0.82 -22.16 4.40
CA ARG A 508 -0.20 -22.19 5.46
C ARG A 508 -1.53 -22.72 4.93
N ALA A 509 -1.96 -22.27 3.75
CA ALA A 509 -3.19 -22.73 3.11
C ALA A 509 -3.16 -24.23 2.78
N GLU A 510 -2.03 -24.73 2.23
CA GLU A 510 -1.83 -26.15 1.95
C GLU A 510 -1.91 -26.99 3.23
N LEU A 511 -1.24 -26.55 4.30
CA LEU A 511 -1.23 -27.25 5.58
C LEU A 511 -2.63 -27.28 6.24
N LEU A 512 -3.38 -26.19 6.14
CA LEU A 512 -4.77 -26.13 6.62
C LEU A 512 -5.69 -27.06 5.81
N TYR A 513 -5.48 -27.14 4.49
CA TYR A 513 -6.19 -28.07 3.62
C TYR A 513 -5.89 -29.53 3.99
N GLU A 514 -4.61 -29.89 4.16
CA GLU A 514 -4.17 -31.24 4.54
C GLU A 514 -4.71 -31.68 5.90
N THR A 515 -4.92 -30.74 6.82
CA THR A 515 -5.48 -31.00 8.15
C THR A 515 -7.01 -30.88 8.22
N GLY A 516 -7.69 -30.66 7.08
CA GLY A 516 -9.15 -30.59 7.00
C GLY A 516 -9.76 -29.27 7.50
N ARG A 517 -8.95 -28.25 7.77
CA ARG A 517 -9.39 -26.90 8.22
C ARG A 517 -9.78 -26.04 7.01
N TYR A 518 -10.76 -26.53 6.24
CA TYR A 518 -11.12 -26.00 4.92
C TYR A 518 -11.58 -24.53 4.93
N ALA A 519 -12.36 -24.10 5.93
CA ALA A 519 -12.83 -22.72 6.00
C ALA A 519 -11.66 -21.73 6.14
N GLU A 520 -10.65 -22.06 6.94
CA GLU A 520 -9.47 -21.23 7.10
C GLU A 520 -8.59 -21.27 5.84
N ALA A 521 -8.40 -22.46 5.25
CA ALA A 521 -7.68 -22.61 3.99
C ALA A 521 -8.29 -21.75 2.87
N LEU A 522 -9.62 -21.69 2.75
CA LEU A 522 -10.31 -20.84 1.78
C LEU A 522 -9.97 -19.36 1.93
N GLY A 523 -9.86 -18.86 3.17
CA GLY A 523 -9.45 -17.48 3.44
C GLY A 523 -8.02 -17.19 2.99
N TRP A 524 -7.08 -18.09 3.30
CA TRP A 524 -5.68 -17.95 2.89
C TRP A 524 -5.46 -18.08 1.38
N TYR A 525 -6.14 -19.01 0.70
CA TYR A 525 -6.09 -19.06 -0.76
C TYR A 525 -6.78 -17.86 -1.40
N GLY A 526 -7.90 -17.42 -0.83
CA GLY A 526 -8.71 -16.32 -1.37
C GLY A 526 -8.01 -14.97 -1.35
N SER A 527 -7.07 -14.76 -0.41
CA SER A 527 -6.33 -13.50 -0.29
C SER A 527 -5.00 -13.44 -1.05
N ILE A 528 -4.67 -14.47 -1.83
CA ILE A 528 -3.49 -14.47 -2.71
C ILE A 528 -3.77 -13.60 -3.93
N ALA A 529 -2.79 -12.75 -4.29
CA ALA A 529 -2.84 -11.84 -5.43
C ALA A 529 -3.90 -10.72 -5.31
N GLU A 530 -4.25 -10.31 -4.09
CA GLU A 530 -5.07 -9.10 -3.86
C GLU A 530 -4.24 -7.82 -3.73
N ARG A 531 -2.91 -7.93 -3.54
CA ARG A 531 -2.05 -6.78 -3.14
C ARG A 531 -0.74 -6.59 -3.90
N SER A 532 -0.09 -7.67 -4.34
CA SER A 532 1.25 -7.62 -4.92
C SER A 532 1.27 -8.37 -6.25
N PRO A 533 1.83 -7.78 -7.33
CA PRO A 533 1.95 -8.46 -8.61
C PRO A 533 2.84 -9.71 -8.53
N PHE A 534 3.76 -9.79 -7.56
CA PHE A 534 4.62 -10.94 -7.37
C PHE A 534 3.88 -12.18 -6.82
N GLU A 535 2.66 -12.01 -6.31
CA GLU A 535 1.81 -13.10 -5.85
C GLU A 535 1.06 -13.79 -6.99
N LEU A 536 0.99 -13.17 -8.18
CA LEU A 536 0.22 -13.67 -9.31
C LEU A 536 0.66 -15.08 -9.75
N VAL A 537 1.92 -15.46 -9.51
CA VAL A 537 2.44 -16.81 -9.78
C VAL A 537 1.73 -17.90 -8.95
N TYR A 538 1.10 -17.54 -7.83
CA TYR A 538 0.32 -18.43 -6.98
C TYR A 538 -1.19 -18.38 -7.24
N ALA A 539 -1.68 -17.43 -8.06
CA ALA A 539 -3.11 -17.18 -8.21
C ALA A 539 -3.86 -18.39 -8.78
N ALA A 540 -3.43 -18.96 -9.90
CA ALA A 540 -4.04 -20.16 -10.47
C ALA A 540 -4.00 -21.36 -9.49
N PRO A 541 -2.85 -21.76 -8.92
CA PRO A 541 -2.79 -22.82 -7.91
C PRO A 541 -3.73 -22.61 -6.72
N ALA A 542 -3.82 -21.38 -6.19
CA ALA A 542 -4.71 -21.06 -5.08
C ALA A 542 -6.18 -21.25 -5.46
N GLN A 543 -6.58 -20.79 -6.66
CA GLN A 543 -7.95 -20.95 -7.14
C GLN A 543 -8.31 -22.41 -7.41
N LEU A 544 -7.40 -23.22 -7.93
CA LEU A 544 -7.62 -24.67 -8.08
C LEU A 544 -7.86 -25.34 -6.73
N ARG A 545 -7.09 -24.99 -5.69
CA ARG A 545 -7.32 -25.50 -4.33
C ARG A 545 -8.64 -25.06 -3.74
N ARG A 546 -9.07 -23.83 -3.99
CA ARG A 546 -10.43 -23.37 -3.60
C ARG A 546 -11.49 -24.20 -4.30
N ALA A 547 -11.35 -24.46 -5.60
CA ALA A 547 -12.28 -25.31 -6.35
C ALA A 547 -12.36 -26.72 -5.76
N GLU A 548 -11.23 -27.35 -5.44
CA GLU A 548 -11.20 -28.66 -4.76
C GLU A 548 -11.92 -28.65 -3.41
N ILE A 549 -11.72 -27.59 -2.61
CA ILE A 549 -12.40 -27.46 -1.32
C ILE A 549 -13.90 -27.31 -1.52
N PHE A 550 -14.35 -26.45 -2.44
CA PHE A 550 -15.77 -26.26 -2.72
C PHE A 550 -16.43 -27.54 -3.25
N ALA A 551 -15.75 -28.30 -4.11
CA ALA A 551 -16.21 -29.61 -4.57
C ALA A 551 -16.42 -30.58 -3.39
N ARG A 552 -15.47 -30.63 -2.45
CA ARG A 552 -15.59 -31.45 -1.22
C ARG A 552 -16.73 -31.00 -0.31
N LEU A 553 -17.03 -29.70 -0.28
CA LEU A 553 -18.13 -29.12 0.50
C LEU A 553 -19.49 -29.20 -0.23
N GLY A 554 -19.53 -29.63 -1.49
CA GLY A 554 -20.74 -29.71 -2.31
C GLY A 554 -21.22 -28.36 -2.87
N ASP A 555 -20.38 -27.34 -2.88
CA ASP A 555 -20.70 -26.01 -3.43
C ASP A 555 -20.23 -25.92 -4.90
N HIS A 556 -21.02 -26.48 -5.81
CA HIS A 556 -20.68 -26.55 -7.23
C HIS A 556 -20.61 -25.20 -7.94
N GLU A 557 -21.36 -24.19 -7.47
CA GLU A 557 -21.29 -22.84 -8.04
C GLU A 557 -19.96 -22.18 -7.68
N ALA A 558 -19.53 -22.26 -6.41
CA ALA A 558 -18.25 -21.74 -5.98
C ALA A 558 -17.06 -22.53 -6.57
N GLU A 559 -17.20 -23.85 -6.71
CA GLU A 559 -16.24 -24.71 -7.42
C GLU A 559 -16.00 -24.21 -8.84
N LYS A 560 -17.07 -24.06 -9.63
CA LYS A 560 -17.00 -23.60 -11.01
C LYS A 560 -16.42 -22.19 -11.11
N ALA A 561 -16.83 -21.28 -10.22
CA ALA A 561 -16.32 -19.91 -10.19
C ALA A 561 -14.80 -19.87 -9.91
N ALA A 562 -14.32 -20.65 -8.94
CA ALA A 562 -12.90 -20.75 -8.63
C ALA A 562 -12.10 -21.36 -9.80
N TYR A 563 -12.63 -22.40 -10.44
CA TYR A 563 -11.99 -22.99 -11.62
C TYR A 563 -11.89 -22.00 -12.79
N GLN A 564 -12.96 -21.24 -13.06
CA GLN A 564 -12.93 -20.19 -14.07
C GLN A 564 -11.91 -19.09 -13.76
N GLN A 565 -11.76 -18.72 -12.48
CA GLN A 565 -10.73 -17.76 -12.06
C GLN A 565 -9.33 -18.32 -12.32
N ALA A 566 -9.06 -19.60 -12.06
CA ALA A 566 -7.77 -20.21 -12.38
C ALA A 566 -7.42 -20.11 -13.87
N LEU A 567 -8.40 -20.32 -14.76
CA LEU A 567 -8.24 -20.22 -16.22
C LEU A 567 -7.93 -18.80 -16.72
N THR A 568 -8.27 -17.76 -15.95
CA THR A 568 -7.91 -16.37 -16.33
C THR A 568 -6.41 -16.12 -16.24
N HIS A 569 -5.72 -16.86 -15.37
CA HIS A 569 -4.27 -16.78 -15.22
C HIS A 569 -3.59 -17.81 -16.12
N TRP A 570 -3.97 -19.08 -16.05
CA TRP A 570 -3.38 -20.15 -16.86
C TRP A 570 -4.38 -20.62 -17.91
N ARG A 571 -4.16 -20.22 -19.17
CA ARG A 571 -5.01 -20.64 -20.30
C ARG A 571 -5.05 -22.17 -20.46
N ASP A 572 -3.89 -22.81 -20.26
CA ASP A 572 -3.75 -24.28 -20.24
C ASP A 572 -3.31 -24.73 -18.84
N LEU A 573 -4.19 -25.45 -18.14
CA LEU A 573 -3.89 -25.95 -16.80
C LEU A 573 -3.03 -27.22 -16.87
N PRO A 574 -1.95 -27.31 -16.08
CA PRO A 574 -1.15 -28.53 -16.03
C PRO A 574 -1.98 -29.74 -15.55
N LEU A 575 -1.84 -30.88 -16.23
CA LEU A 575 -2.57 -32.11 -15.92
C LEU A 575 -2.34 -32.59 -14.49
N HIS A 576 -1.13 -32.39 -13.93
CA HIS A 576 -0.80 -32.77 -12.55
C HIS A 576 -1.51 -31.93 -11.48
N LEU A 577 -2.04 -30.75 -11.85
CA LEU A 577 -2.76 -29.85 -10.94
C LEU A 577 -4.28 -29.94 -11.11
N THR A 578 -4.76 -30.71 -12.10
CA THR A 578 -6.19 -30.89 -12.42
C THR A 578 -6.72 -32.30 -12.15
N ALA A 579 -5.84 -33.26 -11.82
CA ALA A 579 -6.20 -34.66 -11.60
C ALA A 579 -7.21 -34.92 -10.45
N SER A 580 -7.49 -33.91 -9.62
CA SER A 580 -8.49 -33.90 -8.53
C SER A 580 -9.82 -33.23 -8.91
N ALA A 581 -9.86 -32.44 -9.99
CA ALA A 581 -11.05 -31.74 -10.46
C ALA A 581 -11.89 -32.71 -11.32
N SER A 582 -13.18 -32.86 -11.01
CA SER A 582 -14.05 -33.80 -11.71
C SER A 582 -14.02 -33.56 -13.23
N PRO A 583 -13.86 -34.60 -14.08
CA PRO A 583 -13.80 -34.47 -15.53
C PRO A 583 -15.15 -34.13 -16.20
N SER A 584 -16.11 -33.60 -15.43
CA SER A 584 -17.49 -33.33 -15.86
C SER A 584 -17.83 -31.84 -15.78
N LEU A 585 -16.95 -30.97 -16.25
CA LEU A 585 -17.29 -29.60 -16.60
C LEU A 585 -16.83 -29.32 -18.04
N PRO A 586 -17.71 -28.75 -18.89
CA PRO A 586 -17.51 -28.61 -20.33
C PRO A 586 -16.44 -27.60 -20.72
#